data_AF-A0A3B9BNB5-F1
#
_entry.id   AF-A0A3B9BNB5-F1
#
_cell.length_a   1.000
_cell.length_b   1.000
_cell.length_c   1.000
_cell.angle_alpha   90.00
_cell.angle_beta   90.00
_cell.angle_gamma   90.00
#
_symmetry.space_group_name_H-M   'P 1'
#
loop_
_entity.id
_entity.type
_entity.pdbx_description
1 polymer ?
#
loop_
_entity_poly.entity_id
_entity_poly.type
_entity_poly.pdbx_seq_one_letter_code
_entity_poly.pdbx_strand_id
1 'polypeptide(L)'
;MEWAEEGIILATRPHGEAAAIIDVLTRDHGRHAGLVRGGNARRLRAVLEPGNQVHVRWRARLADHLGTFTVEPVSNRAAALIGNP
;
A
#
# COMPACT_ATOMS: atom_id res chain seq x y z
N MET A 1 11.89 -13.77 -2.40
CA MET A 1 11.56 -13.19 -1.09
C MET A 1 10.08 -12.86 -1.09
N GLU A 2 9.36 -13.22 -0.03
CA GLU A 2 7.94 -12.93 0.08
C GLU A 2 7.51 -12.89 1.55
N TRP A 3 6.59 -11.99 1.89
CA TRP A 3 5.97 -11.89 3.21
C TRP A 3 4.57 -11.26 3.08
N ALA A 4 3.73 -11.43 4.12
CA ALA A 4 2.40 -10.84 4.17
C ALA A 4 2.04 -10.39 5.59
N GLU A 5 1.61 -9.15 5.74
CA GLU A 5 1.34 -8.51 7.03
C GLU A 5 0.27 -7.42 6.93
N GLU A 6 -0.30 -7.05 8.07
CA GLU A 6 -1.02 -5.79 8.19
C GLU A 6 -0.07 -4.60 8.36
N GLY A 7 -0.46 -3.46 7.79
CA GLY A 7 0.28 -2.22 7.92
C GLY A 7 -0.57 -1.00 7.63
N ILE A 8 0.05 0.17 7.79
CA ILE A 8 -0.57 1.47 7.51
C ILE A 8 0.12 2.08 6.30
N ILE A 9 -0.66 2.60 5.36
CA ILE A 9 -0.10 3.34 4.22
C ILE A 9 0.42 4.68 4.71
N LEU A 10 1.70 4.94 4.45
CA LEU A 10 2.35 6.21 4.78
C LEU A 10 2.31 7.20 3.62
N ALA A 11 2.52 6.70 2.40
CA ALA A 11 2.56 7.51 1.20
C ALA A 11 2.16 6.68 -0.02
N THR A 12 1.54 7.35 -0.98
CA THR A 12 1.16 6.77 -2.27
C THR A 12 1.55 7.71 -3.38
N ARG A 13 2.23 7.20 -4.39
CA ARG A 13 2.72 7.95 -5.55
C ARG A 13 2.29 7.24 -6.84
N PRO A 14 1.61 7.93 -7.78
CA PRO A 14 1.34 7.37 -9.09
C PRO A 14 2.64 6.93 -9.78
N HIS A 15 2.61 5.81 -10.48
CA HIS A 15 3.76 5.26 -11.19
C HIS A 15 3.35 4.70 -12.55
N GLY A 16 3.74 5.40 -13.61
CA GLY A 16 3.26 5.11 -14.96
C GLY A 16 1.74 5.28 -15.08
N GLU A 17 1.17 4.64 -16.08
CA GLU A 17 -0.26 4.79 -16.40
C GLU A 17 -1.16 4.04 -15.42
N ALA A 18 -0.79 2.81 -15.05
CA ALA A 18 -1.69 1.90 -14.34
C ALA A 18 -1.27 1.57 -12.89
N ALA A 19 -0.07 1.95 -12.44
CA ALA A 19 0.45 1.50 -11.14
C ALA A 19 0.63 2.66 -10.15
N ALA A 20 0.84 2.30 -8.89
CA ALA A 20 1.29 3.22 -7.85
C ALA A 20 2.44 2.59 -7.08
N ILE A 21 3.35 3.41 -6.54
CA ILE A 21 4.32 3.00 -5.53
C ILE A 21 3.77 3.47 -4.19
N ILE A 22 3.73 2.56 -3.22
CA ILE A 22 3.31 2.87 -1.86
C ILE A 22 4.44 2.59 -0.87
N ASP A 23 4.43 3.35 0.21
CA ASP A 23 5.21 3.09 1.42
C ASP A 23 4.24 2.58 2.51
N VAL A 24 4.50 1.41 3.07
CA VAL A 24 3.70 0.79 4.14
C VAL A 24 4.55 0.61 5.38
N LEU A 25 4.04 1.00 6.55
CA LEU A 25 4.63 0.67 7.83
C LEU A 25 3.99 -0.61 8.37
N THR A 26 4.77 -1.67 8.51
CA THR A 26 4.34 -2.92 9.16
C THR A 26 5.09 -3.12 10.47
N ARG A 27 4.61 -4.08 11.27
CA ARG A 27 5.16 -4.38 12.59
C ARG A 27 6.55 -4.99 12.49
N ASP A 28 6.72 -6.01 11.66
CA ASP A 28 7.91 -6.86 11.70
C ASP A 28 8.93 -6.50 10.60
N HIS A 29 8.49 -5.81 9.52
CA HIS A 29 9.35 -5.36 8.42
C HIS A 29 9.58 -3.84 8.39
N GLY A 30 9.01 -3.10 9.34
CA GLY A 30 9.14 -1.64 9.41
C GLY A 30 8.56 -0.94 8.19
N ARG A 31 9.22 0.14 7.73
CA ARG A 31 8.81 0.83 6.51
C ARG A 31 9.27 0.05 5.28
N HIS A 32 8.33 -0.30 4.41
CA HIS A 32 8.62 -1.02 3.19
C HIS A 32 7.92 -0.44 1.97
N ALA A 33 8.65 -0.33 0.87
CA ALA A 33 8.15 0.22 -0.40
C ALA A 33 7.82 -0.88 -1.40
N GLY A 34 6.81 -0.65 -2.22
CA GLY A 34 6.45 -1.60 -3.27
C GLY A 34 5.47 -1.05 -4.29
N LEU A 35 5.47 -1.66 -5.46
CA LEU A 35 4.60 -1.32 -6.57
C LEU A 35 3.27 -2.08 -6.48
N VAL A 36 2.17 -1.35 -6.57
CA VAL A 36 0.81 -1.88 -6.66
C VAL A 36 0.33 -1.78 -8.12
N ARG A 37 0.10 -2.92 -8.76
CA ARG A 37 -0.50 -2.98 -10.09
C ARG A 37 -1.96 -2.53 -10.01
N GLY A 38 -2.42 -1.72 -10.96
CA GLY A 38 -3.77 -1.14 -10.91
C GLY A 38 -3.92 -0.06 -9.83
N GLY A 39 -2.84 0.38 -9.17
CA GLY A 39 -2.87 1.35 -8.07
C GLY A 39 -3.47 2.70 -8.44
N ASN A 40 -3.45 3.06 -9.72
CA ASN A 40 -4.08 4.28 -10.22
C ASN A 40 -5.61 4.17 -10.43
N ALA A 41 -6.17 2.95 -10.42
CA ALA A 41 -7.61 2.75 -10.63
C ALA A 41 -8.42 3.37 -9.49
N ARG A 42 -9.55 4.02 -9.81
CA ARG A 42 -10.38 4.76 -8.84
C ARG A 42 -10.71 3.95 -7.58
N ARG A 43 -11.07 2.67 -7.73
CA ARG A 43 -11.39 1.78 -6.61
C ARG A 43 -10.19 1.55 -5.70
N LEU A 44 -9.01 1.33 -6.29
CA LEU A 44 -7.81 0.99 -5.54
C LEU A 44 -7.16 2.23 -4.92
N ARG A 45 -7.20 3.39 -5.61
CA ARG A 45 -6.75 4.67 -5.06
C ARG A 45 -7.33 4.98 -3.68
N ALA A 46 -8.64 4.78 -3.50
CA ALA A 46 -9.29 5.01 -2.21
C ALA A 46 -8.77 4.08 -1.09
N VAL A 47 -8.38 2.85 -1.42
CA VAL A 47 -7.72 1.93 -0.47
C VAL A 47 -6.28 2.39 -0.19
N LEU A 48 -5.61 2.91 -1.22
CA LEU A 48 -4.21 3.37 -1.15
C LEU A 48 -4.04 4.76 -0.52
N GLU A 49 -5.07 5.36 0.07
CA GLU A 49 -4.91 6.65 0.75
C GLU A 49 -4.04 6.52 2.01
N PRO A 50 -3.14 7.48 2.27
CA PRO A 50 -2.37 7.52 3.51
C PRO A 50 -3.26 7.44 4.75
N GLY A 51 -2.82 6.67 5.75
CA GLY A 51 -3.54 6.44 7.00
C GLY A 51 -4.51 5.25 6.96
N ASN A 52 -4.83 4.70 5.79
CA ASN A 52 -5.60 3.46 5.71
C ASN A 52 -4.78 2.28 6.23
N GLN A 53 -5.47 1.38 6.94
CA GLN A 53 -4.93 0.10 7.37
C GLN A 53 -5.26 -0.96 6.33
N VAL A 54 -4.25 -1.71 5.93
CA VAL A 54 -4.31 -2.68 4.84
C VAL A 54 -3.60 -3.96 5.24
N HIS A 55 -4.06 -5.08 4.70
CA HIS A 55 -3.29 -6.30 4.64
C HIS A 55 -2.53 -6.31 3.31
N VAL A 56 -1.22 -6.50 3.35
CA VAL A 56 -0.37 -6.49 2.16
C VAL A 56 0.41 -7.77 2.04
N ARG A 57 0.57 -8.24 0.80
CA ARG A 57 1.53 -9.28 0.45
C ARG A 57 2.59 -8.69 -0.45
N TRP A 58 3.84 -8.72 0.01
CA TRP A 58 4.98 -8.20 -0.74
C TRP A 58 5.80 -9.33 -1.33
N ARG A 59 6.27 -9.14 -2.56
CA ARG A 59 7.15 -10.11 -3.25
C ARG A 59 8.24 -9.41 -4.04
N ALA A 60 9.46 -9.91 -3.93
CA ALA A 60 10.58 -9.53 -4.81
C ALA A 60 11.60 -10.66 -4.98
N ARG A 61 12.51 -10.47 -5.94
CA ARG A 61 13.63 -11.39 -6.18
C ARG A 61 14.66 -11.31 -5.04
N LEU A 62 15.06 -10.10 -4.66
CA LEU A 62 16.00 -9.81 -3.56
C LEU A 62 15.35 -8.86 -2.54
N ALA A 63 15.84 -8.85 -1.30
CA ALA A 63 15.30 -8.00 -0.22
C ALA A 63 15.39 -6.51 -0.55
N ASP A 64 16.48 -6.10 -1.21
CA ASP A 64 16.77 -4.69 -1.51
C ASP A 64 16.07 -4.18 -2.78
N HIS A 65 15.37 -5.07 -3.50
CA HIS A 65 14.64 -4.68 -4.70
C HIS A 65 13.30 -4.02 -4.34
N LEU A 66 12.84 -3.09 -5.17
CA LEU A 66 11.45 -2.66 -5.13
C LEU A 66 10.55 -3.83 -5.54
N GLY A 67 9.86 -4.42 -4.56
CA GLY A 67 8.92 -5.51 -4.80
C GLY A 67 7.55 -5.05 -5.25
N THR A 68 6.66 -6.01 -5.47
CA THR A 68 5.26 -5.77 -5.78
C THR A 68 4.38 -6.08 -4.58
N PHE A 69 3.40 -5.21 -4.32
CA PHE A 69 2.37 -5.42 -3.32
C PHE A 69 1.06 -5.88 -3.98
N THR A 70 0.44 -6.89 -3.38
CA THR A 70 -1.02 -7.07 -3.40
C THR A 70 -1.59 -6.43 -2.13
N VAL A 71 -2.69 -5.70 -2.24
CA VAL A 71 -3.25 -4.90 -1.13
C VAL A 71 -4.73 -5.23 -0.96
N GLU A 72 -5.12 -5.53 0.27
CA GLU A 72 -6.50 -5.75 0.69
C GLU A 72 -6.87 -4.76 1.81
N PRO A 73 -8.03 -4.09 1.74
CA PRO A 73 -8.43 -3.13 2.77
C PRO A 73 -8.80 -3.85 4.07
N VAL A 74 -8.26 -3.37 5.20
CA VAL A 74 -8.68 -3.80 6.54
C VAL A 74 -9.58 -2.74 7.16
N SER A 75 -9.14 -1.48 7.15
CA SER A 75 -9.91 -0.36 7.68
C SER A 75 -9.58 0.92 6.93
N ASN A 76 -10.59 1.53 6.31
CA ASN A 76 -10.46 2.81 5.61
C ASN A 76 -10.58 3.98 6.60
N ARG A 77 -9.58 4.13 7.47
CA ARG A 77 -9.55 5.20 8.49
C ARG A 77 -9.50 6.60 7.86
N ALA A 78 -8.84 6.74 6.71
CA ALA A 78 -8.78 8.03 6.01
C ALA A 78 -10.18 8.49 5.56
N ALA A 79 -11.04 7.56 5.12
CA ALA A 79 -12.42 7.90 4.74
C ALA A 79 -13.23 8.47 5.91
N ALA A 80 -13.02 7.94 7.12
CA ALA A 80 -13.72 8.42 8.33
C ALA A 80 -13.26 9.82 8.78
N LEU A 81 -12.02 10.20 8.48
CA LEU A 81 -11.42 11.48 8.89
C LEU A 81 -11.54 12.57 7.82
N ILE A 82 -11.50 12.23 6.53
CA ILE A 82 -11.62 13.19 5.42
C ILE A 82 -13.10 13.54 5.16
N GLY A 83 -14.03 12.64 5.49
CA GLY A 83 -15.48 12.83 5.29
C GLY A 83 -16.20 13.64 6.37
N ASN A 84 -15.53 13.98 7.48
CA ASN A 84 -16.08 14.81 8.55
C ASN A 84 -15.17 16.04 8.75
N PRO A 85 -15.51 17.20 8.15
CA PRO A 85 -14.80 18.46 8.39
C PRO A 85 -14.98 18.99 9.81
#